data_AF-A0A0M3HJ71-F1
#
_entry.id   AF-A0A0M3HJ71-F1
#
_cell.length_a   1.000
_cell.length_b   1.000
_cell.length_c   1.000
_cell.angle_alpha   90.00
_cell.angle_beta   90.00
_cell.angle_gamma   90.00
#
_symmetry.space_group_name_H-M   'P 1'
#
loop_
_entity.id
_entity.type
_entity.pdbx_description
1 polymer ?
#
loop_
_entity_poly.entity_id
_entity_poly.type
_entity_poly.pdbx_seq_one_letter_code
_entity_poly.pdbx_strand_id
1 'polypeptide(L)' 'MNPITNIRNQNKITTRELELGVIGGSGKSWHDKYANSAWIYIGGLPYDLNEGDIITVFSQLALFPSFFFSFD' A
#
# COMPACT_ATOMS: atom_id res chain seq x y z
N MET A 1 -16.46 -3.31 9.58
CA MET A 1 -16.02 -2.47 8.44
C MET A 1 -15.86 -3.38 7.23
N ASN A 2 -16.46 -3.07 6.06
CA ASN A 2 -16.37 -3.96 4.90
C ASN A 2 -15.03 -3.72 4.16
N PRO A 3 -14.14 -4.72 4.01
CA PRO A 3 -12.81 -4.53 3.42
C PRO A 3 -12.86 -3.99 1.99
N ILE A 4 -13.88 -4.35 1.21
CA ILE A 4 -14.07 -3.86 -0.17
C ILE A 4 -14.38 -2.35 -0.19
N THR A 5 -15.07 -1.85 0.84
CA THR A 5 -15.38 -0.42 0.92
C THR A 5 -14.14 0.43 1.20
N ASN A 6 -13.17 -0.10 1.96
CA ASN A 6 -11.93 0.60 2.25
C ASN A 6 -11.05 0.74 1.01
N ILE A 7 -10.91 -0.34 0.23
CA ILE A 7 -10.18 -0.33 -1.05
C ILE A 7 -10.79 0.69 -2.02
N ARG A 8 -12.13 0.73 -2.12
CA ARG A 8 -12.83 1.70 -2.97
C ARG A 8 -12.60 3.14 -2.52
N ASN A 9 -12.55 3.40 -1.21
CA ASN A 9 -12.31 4.73 -0.69
C ASN A 9 -10.88 5.20 -0.96
N GLN A 10 -9.89 4.31 -0.81
CA GLN A 10 -8.49 4.62 -1.10
C GLN A 10 -8.27 4.92 -2.58
N ASN A 11 -8.88 4.14 -3.48
CA ASN A 11 -8.85 4.41 -4.92
C ASN A 11 -9.46 5.78 -5.27
N LYS A 12 -10.59 6.15 -4.65
CA LYS A 12 -11.22 7.46 -4.86
C LYS A 12 -10.32 8.62 -4.43
N ILE A 13 -9.58 8.47 -3.33
CA ILE A 13 -8.63 9.49 -2.86
C ILE A 13 -7.51 9.65 -3.89
N THR A 14 -6.92 8.55 -4.36
CA THR A 14 -5.87 8.57 -5.39
C THR A 14 -6.36 9.21 -6.70
N THR A 15 -7.55 8.85 -7.19
CA THR A 15 -8.12 9.47 -8.39
C THR A 15 -8.31 10.98 -8.22
N ARG A 16 -8.82 11.41 -7.06
CA ARG A 16 -9.00 12.84 -6.75
C ARG A 16 -7.67 13.59 -6.67
N GLU A 17 -6.63 12.98 -6.09
CA GLU A 17 -5.29 13.59 -6.07
C GLU A 17 -4.69 13.72 -7.47
N LEU A 18 -4.95 12.74 -8.35
CA LEU A 18 -4.53 12.77 -9.74
C LEU A 18 -5.23 13.90 -10.52
N GLU A 19 -6.54 14.05 -10.35
CA GLU A 19 -7.34 15.13 -10.95
C GLU A 19 -6.90 16.53 -10.49
N LEU A 20 -6.53 16.65 -9.20
CA LEU A 20 -6.05 17.90 -8.63
C LEU A 20 -4.57 18.19 -8.95
N GLY A 21 -3.86 17.27 -9.61
CA GLY A 21 -2.45 17.45 -10.00
C GLY A 21 -1.49 17.51 -8.80
N VAL A 22 -1.83 16.92 -7.65
CA VAL A 22 -1.03 16.95 -6.41
C VAL A 22 0.12 15.92 -6.44
N ILE A 23 0.56 15.54 -7.64
CA ILE A 23 1.49 14.43 -7.85
C ILE A 23 2.93 14.96 -7.69
N GLY A 24 3.64 14.49 -6.66
CA GLY A 24 5.11 14.42 -6.71
C GLY A 24 5.94 15.56 -6.09
N GLY A 25 5.43 16.40 -5.19
CA GLY A 25 6.36 17.32 -4.51
C GLY A 25 5.83 18.39 -3.56
N SER A 26 4.55 18.40 -3.19
CA SER A 26 3.99 19.51 -2.39
C SER A 26 3.51 19.13 -0.98
N GLY A 27 3.99 18.02 -0.39
CA GLY A 27 3.66 17.65 0.99
C GLY A 27 2.16 17.47 1.29
N LYS A 28 1.37 17.21 0.24
CA LYS A 28 -0.10 17.17 0.24
C LYS A 28 -0.66 15.84 -0.25
N SER A 29 0.20 14.89 -0.61
CA SER A 29 -0.24 13.55 -0.97
C SER A 29 -0.58 12.77 0.30
N TRP A 30 -1.53 11.84 0.23
CA TRP A 30 -1.83 10.97 1.38
C TRP A 30 -0.62 10.14 1.83
N HIS A 31 0.37 9.93 0.95
CA HIS A 31 1.62 9.24 1.25
C HIS A 31 2.55 10.04 2.17
N ASP A 32 2.48 11.38 2.16
CA ASP A 32 3.32 12.22 3.02
C ASP A 32 3.04 11.97 4.52
N LYS A 33 1.80 11.57 4.84
CA LYS A 33 1.42 11.17 6.20
C LYS A 33 2.14 9.91 6.68
N TYR A 34 2.52 9.03 5.75
CA TYR A 34 3.17 7.75 6.02
C TYR A 34 4.66 7.75 5.67
N ALA A 35 5.25 8.91 5.37
CA ALA A 35 6.65 9.04 4.96
C ALA A 35 7.65 8.45 5.97
N ASN A 36 7.30 8.44 7.26
CA ASN A 36 8.15 7.93 8.34
C ASN A 36 7.88 6.45 8.70
N SER A 37 6.99 5.77 7.97
CA SER A 37 6.61 4.38 8.23
C SER A 37 6.64 3.56 6.95
N ALA A 38 7.58 2.61 6.85
CA ALA A 38 7.67 1.66 5.74
C ALA A 38 6.77 0.42 5.91
N TRP A 39 5.80 0.48 6.82
CA TRP A 39 4.90 -0.63 7.14
C TRP A 39 3.63 -0.54 6.31
N ILE A 40 3.27 -1.63 5.63
CA ILE A 40 2.05 -1.76 4.85
C ILE A 40 1.20 -2.89 5.41
N TYR A 41 -0.08 -2.62 5.62
CA TYR A 41 -1.06 -3.62 6.03
C TYR A 41 -1.77 -4.18 4.79
N ILE A 42 -1.80 -5.51 4.68
CA ILE A 42 -2.46 -6.21 3.58
C ILE A 42 -3.53 -7.12 4.18
N GLY A 43 -4.78 -6.88 3.79
CA GLY A 43 -5.93 -7.68 4.23
C GLY A 43 -6.65 -8.32 3.05
N GLY A 44 -7.25 -9.49 3.27
CA GLY A 44 -8.01 -10.22 2.24
C GLY A 44 -7.16 -11.06 1.30
N LEU A 45 -5.96 -11.46 1.72
CA LEU A 45 -5.17 -12.45 1.01
C LEU A 45 -5.89 -13.82 1.07
N PRO A 46 -5.96 -14.56 -0.06
CA PRO A 46 -6.45 -15.93 -0.05
C PRO A 46 -5.54 -16.82 0.81
N TYR A 47 -6.15 -17.75 1.55
CA TYR A 47 -5.46 -18.65 2.50
C TYR A 47 -4.45 -19.60 1.84
N ASP A 48 -4.51 -19.74 0.51
CA ASP A 48 -3.60 -20.60 -0.24
C ASP A 48 -2.27 -19.91 -0.59
N LEU A 49 -2.11 -18.61 -0.31
CA LEU A 49 -0.87 -17.89 -0.55
C LEU A 49 0.09 -18.03 0.62
N ASN A 50 1.34 -18.40 0.31
CA ASN A 50 2.40 -18.46 1.30
C ASN A 50 3.15 -17.13 1.40
N GLU A 51 3.86 -16.93 2.51
CA GLU A 51 4.69 -15.74 2.75
C GLU A 51 5.71 -15.52 1.62
N GLY A 52 6.29 -16.59 1.08
CA GLY A 52 7.23 -16.54 -0.04
C GLY A 52 6.62 -16.02 -1.35
N ASP A 53 5.35 -16.35 -1.62
CA ASP A 53 4.65 -15.87 -2.82
C ASP A 53 4.36 -14.37 -2.70
N ILE A 54 3.98 -13.93 -1.50
CA ILE A 54 3.75 -12.53 -1.18
C ILE A 54 5.05 -11.74 -1.38
N ILE A 55 6.17 -12.20 -0.81
CA ILE A 55 7.49 -11.57 -1.00
C ILE A 55 7.86 -11.47 -2.49
N THR A 56 7.62 -12.53 -3.27
CA THR A 56 7.93 -12.59 -4.70
C THR A 56 7.13 -11.58 -5.52
N VAL A 57 5.85 -11.36 -5.19
CA VAL A 57 5.02 -10.34 -5.85
C VAL A 57 5.48 -8.93 -5.48
N PHE A 58 5.78 -8.68 -4.19
CA PHE A 58 6.13 -7.34 -3.72
C PHE A 58 7.58 -6.92 -4.00
N SER A 59 8.48 -7.85 -4.31
CA SER A 59 9.85 -7.52 -4.75
C SER A 59 9.91 -6.75 -6.07
N GLN A 60 8.82 -6.72 -6.86
CA GLN A 60 8.72 -5.92 -8.08
C GLN A 60 8.72 -4.41 -7.82
N LEU A 61 8.15 -4.00 -6.69
CA LEU A 61 7.99 -2.58 -6.32
C LEU A 61 9.11 -2.08 -5.40
N ALA A 62 9.74 -2.99 -4.65
CA ALA A 62 10.74 -2.65 -3.65
C ALA A 62 11.96 -3.57 -3.78
N LEU A 63 13.02 -3.05 -4.40
CA LEU A 63 14.30 -3.75 -4.50
C LEU A 63 15.21 -3.32 -3.34
N PHE A 64 14.95 -3.78 -2.10
CA PHE A 64 15.88 -3.63 -0.95
C PHE A 64 15.68 -4.76 0.09
N PRO A 65 16.73 -5.17 0.84
CA PRO A 65 16.84 -6.44 1.58
C PRO A 65 16.17 -6.45 2.97
N SER A 66 15.17 -5.62 3.25
CA SER A 66 14.67 -5.46 4.63
C SER A 66 13.16 -5.14 4.73
N PHE A 67 12.33 -5.80 3.91
CA PHE A 67 10.90 -5.89 4.23
C PHE A 67 10.71 -7.01 5.25
N PHE A 68 10.51 -6.65 6.52
CA PHE A 68 10.10 -7.59 7.56
C PHE A 68 8.58 -7.69 7.52
N PHE A 69 8.04 -8.77 6.97
CA PHE A 69 6.62 -9.08 7.09
C PHE A 69 6.37 -9.67 8.47
N SER A 70 5.58 -8.99 9.29
CA SER A 70 5.08 -9.52 10.58
C SER A 70 3.69 -10.08 10.33
N PHE A 71 3.56 -11.40 10.30
CA PHE A 71 2.28 -12.09 10.42
C PHE A 71 2.03 -12.32 11.91
N ASP A 72 1.19 -11.47 12.52
CA ASP A 72 0.51 -11.80 13.78
C ASP A 72 -0.68 -12.73 13.51
#